data_AF-A0A945FEU7-F1
#
_entry.id   AF-A0A945FEU7-F1
#
_cell.length_a   1.000
_cell.length_b   1.000
_cell.length_c   1.000
_cell.angle_alpha   90.00
_cell.angle_beta   90.00
_cell.angle_gamma   90.00
#
_symmetry.space_group_name_H-M   'P 1'
#
loop_
_entity.id
_entity.type
_entity.pdbx_description
1 polymer ?
#
loop_
_entity_poly.entity_id
_entity_poly.type
_entity_poly.pdbx_seq_one_letter_code
_entity_poly.pdbx_strand_id
1 'polypeptide(L)'
;MDIEIKQVQKRPVIGIRRQFPLDQVGDFIRETFEKVGPYFSSNGMEMTGPPVAIFFEPPNEGMMDTAAGAPVTKVTATTDEIIELELSEGKVATALYIGPYEGIANAWEEMMSVISKRGEKTVEPCWEECFFLRHLDECDVGSTN
;
A
#
# COMPACT_ATOMS: atom_id res chain seq x y z
N MET A 1 -9.16 -0.85 17.75
CA MET A 1 -8.54 -0.10 16.64
C MET A 1 -9.41 1.09 16.30
N ASP A 2 -8.80 2.26 16.21
CA ASP A 2 -9.50 3.47 15.80
C ASP A 2 -9.62 3.52 14.28
N ILE A 3 -10.86 3.74 13.79
CA ILE A 3 -11.17 3.85 12.37
C ILE A 3 -11.60 5.28 12.08
N GLU A 4 -10.81 5.95 11.24
CA GLU A 4 -11.10 7.24 10.67
C GLU A 4 -11.78 7.07 9.31
N ILE A 5 -12.78 7.89 9.03
CA ILE A 5 -13.44 7.94 7.73
C ILE A 5 -13.00 9.23 7.03
N LYS A 6 -12.41 9.12 5.85
CA LYS A 6 -11.94 10.27 5.08
C LYS A 6 -12.35 10.20 3.62
N GLN A 7 -12.49 11.37 3.00
CA GLN A 7 -12.63 11.48 1.55
C GLN A 7 -11.24 11.55 0.93
N VAL A 8 -10.92 10.64 0.00
CA VAL A 8 -9.66 10.64 -0.73
C VAL A 8 -9.88 11.01 -2.20
N GLN A 9 -8.85 11.62 -2.78
CA GLN A 9 -8.75 11.87 -4.22
C GLN A 9 -8.08 10.69 -4.90
N LYS A 10 -8.36 10.54 -6.19
CA LYS A 10 -7.72 9.55 -7.03
C LYS A 10 -6.21 9.78 -7.09
N ARG A 11 -5.42 8.71 -6.97
CA ARG A 11 -3.95 8.76 -7.11
C ARG A 11 -3.49 7.75 -8.14
N PRO A 12 -2.77 8.15 -9.21
CA PRO A 12 -2.19 7.20 -10.14
C PRO A 12 -1.04 6.45 -9.46
N VAL A 13 -0.92 5.17 -9.77
CA VAL A 13 0.10 4.27 -9.23
C VAL A 13 0.84 3.63 -10.40
N ILE A 14 2.16 3.56 -10.29
CA ILE A 14 2.98 2.73 -11.18
C ILE A 14 3.37 1.48 -10.39
N GLY A 15 3.14 0.30 -10.97
CA GLY A 15 3.33 -0.94 -10.23
C GLY A 15 3.21 -2.20 -11.07
N ILE A 16 3.25 -3.34 -10.39
CA ILE A 16 3.06 -4.67 -10.99
C ILE A 16 1.80 -5.27 -10.34
N ARG A 17 0.93 -5.91 -11.13
CA ARG A 17 -0.22 -6.69 -10.65
C ARG A 17 -0.01 -8.16 -10.96
N ARG A 18 -0.24 -9.04 -9.97
CA ARG A 18 -0.07 -10.48 -10.13
C ARG A 18 -1.06 -11.24 -9.23
N GLN A 19 -1.42 -12.44 -9.66
CA GLN A 19 -2.08 -13.42 -8.80
C GLN A 19 -1.06 -14.43 -8.27
N PHE A 20 -1.10 -14.69 -6.95
CA PHE A 20 -0.15 -15.58 -6.28
C PHE A 20 -0.74 -16.13 -4.97
N PRO A 21 -0.19 -17.23 -4.41
CA PRO A 21 -0.58 -17.76 -3.12
C PRO A 21 -0.36 -16.76 -1.97
N LEU A 22 -1.26 -16.72 -0.99
CA LEU A 22 -1.22 -15.79 0.14
C LEU A 22 0.14 -15.73 0.87
N ASP A 23 0.80 -16.89 1.01
CA ASP A 23 2.10 -17.00 1.67
C ASP A 23 3.27 -16.38 0.88
N GLN A 24 3.05 -15.99 -0.39
CA GLN A 24 4.04 -15.35 -1.25
C GLN A 24 3.94 -13.82 -1.29
N VAL A 25 3.02 -13.21 -0.52
CA VAL A 25 2.82 -11.75 -0.53
C VAL A 25 4.09 -10.97 -0.24
N GLY A 26 4.88 -11.39 0.75
CA GLY A 26 6.12 -10.71 1.12
C GLY A 26 7.18 -10.77 0.01
N ASP A 27 7.29 -11.91 -0.66
CA ASP A 27 8.23 -12.11 -1.76
C ASP A 27 7.82 -11.28 -2.99
N PHE A 28 6.53 -11.26 -3.32
CA PHE A 28 5.99 -10.45 -4.40
C PHE A 28 6.23 -8.94 -4.17
N ILE A 29 5.96 -8.45 -2.96
CA ILE A 29 6.17 -7.03 -2.62
C ILE A 29 7.65 -6.65 -2.75
N ARG A 30 8.56 -7.50 -2.23
CA ARG A 30 10.02 -7.29 -2.34
C ARG A 30 10.47 -7.24 -3.80
N GLU A 31 10.12 -8.26 -4.59
CA GLU A 31 10.43 -8.33 -6.03
C GLU A 31 9.90 -7.11 -6.77
N THR A 32 8.67 -6.69 -6.47
CA THR A 32 8.06 -5.53 -7.12
C THR A 32 8.82 -4.25 -6.84
N PHE A 33 9.24 -4.00 -5.60
CA PHE A 33 9.99 -2.78 -5.28
C PHE A 33 11.40 -2.75 -5.87
N GLU A 34 12.07 -3.90 -5.97
CA GLU A 34 13.36 -4.02 -6.66
C GLU A 34 13.26 -3.64 -8.14
N LYS A 35 12.13 -3.93 -8.79
CA LYS A 35 11.88 -3.61 -10.21
C LYS A 35 11.36 -2.18 -10.41
N VAL A 36 10.33 -1.79 -9.65
CA VAL A 36 9.61 -0.52 -9.85
C VAL A 36 10.44 0.67 -9.38
N GLY A 37 11.24 0.53 -8.31
CA GLY A 37 12.06 1.60 -7.75
C GLY A 37 12.99 2.27 -8.78
N PRO A 38 13.90 1.52 -9.43
CA PRO A 38 14.76 2.06 -10.48
C PRO A 38 13.99 2.58 -11.70
N TYR A 39 12.87 1.94 -12.02
CA TYR A 39 12.07 2.24 -13.22
C TYR A 39 11.48 3.65 -13.16
N PHE A 40 10.79 4.01 -12.08
CA PHE A 40 10.13 5.32 -12.02
C PHE A 40 11.17 6.46 -11.89
N SER A 41 12.29 6.22 -11.18
CA SER A 41 13.40 7.18 -11.08
C SER A 41 14.01 7.49 -12.45
N SER A 42 14.24 6.46 -13.27
CA SER A 42 14.79 6.60 -14.63
C SER A 42 13.82 7.31 -15.59
N ASN A 43 12.52 7.26 -15.31
CA ASN A 43 11.46 7.88 -16.11
C ASN A 43 10.96 9.22 -15.54
N GLY A 44 11.67 9.78 -14.54
CA GLY A 44 11.38 11.10 -13.97
C GLY A 44 10.02 11.20 -13.27
N MET A 45 9.49 10.08 -12.76
CA MET A 45 8.26 10.09 -11.97
C MET A 45 8.58 10.45 -10.51
N GLU A 46 7.69 11.19 -9.87
CA GLU A 46 7.83 11.59 -8.47
C GLU A 46 6.78 10.89 -7.63
N MET A 47 7.21 10.30 -6.51
CA MET A 47 6.30 9.66 -5.57
C MET A 47 5.47 10.71 -4.82
N THR A 48 4.16 10.45 -4.68
CA THR A 48 3.23 11.34 -3.96
C THR A 48 2.83 10.80 -2.59
N GLY A 49 3.39 9.65 -2.19
CA GLY A 49 3.06 8.99 -0.94
C GLY A 49 3.91 7.75 -0.69
N PRO A 50 3.63 7.00 0.40
CA PRO A 50 4.30 5.74 0.70
C PRO A 50 4.03 4.70 -0.40
N PRO A 51 4.88 3.68 -0.53
CA PRO A 51 4.58 2.52 -1.35
C PRO A 51 3.28 1.85 -0.91
N VAL A 52 2.59 1.21 -1.87
CA VAL A 52 1.27 0.63 -1.66
C VAL A 52 1.19 -0.81 -2.12
N ALA A 53 0.37 -1.59 -1.41
CA ALA A 53 -0.16 -2.86 -1.88
C ALA A 53 -1.68 -2.70 -2.08
N ILE A 54 -2.19 -3.04 -3.26
CA ILE A 54 -3.61 -2.92 -3.65
C ILE A 54 -4.18 -4.32 -3.79
N PHE A 55 -5.24 -4.63 -3.05
CA PHE A 55 -5.92 -5.93 -3.07
C PHE A 55 -7.23 -5.78 -3.84
N PHE A 56 -7.34 -6.46 -4.98
CA PHE A 56 -8.49 -6.32 -5.88
C PHE A 56 -9.67 -7.18 -5.50
N GLU A 57 -9.42 -8.29 -4.80
CA GLU A 57 -10.42 -9.25 -4.37
C GLU A 57 -10.01 -9.83 -3.00
N PRO A 58 -10.98 -10.26 -2.16
CA PRO A 58 -10.67 -11.06 -0.98
C PRO A 58 -9.93 -12.35 -1.36
N PRO A 59 -9.07 -12.90 -0.49
CA PRO A 59 -8.39 -14.16 -0.76
C PRO A 59 -9.39 -15.28 -1.12
N ASN A 60 -9.18 -15.92 -2.27
CA ASN A 60 -10.03 -16.99 -2.79
C ASN A 60 -9.19 -18.25 -3.03
N GLU A 61 -9.59 -19.37 -2.44
CA GLU A 61 -8.83 -20.64 -2.49
C GLU A 61 -7.34 -20.50 -2.10
N GLY A 62 -7.02 -19.52 -1.26
CA GLY A 62 -5.65 -19.21 -0.83
C GLY A 62 -4.82 -18.40 -1.84
N MET A 63 -5.42 -17.95 -2.95
CA MET A 63 -4.82 -17.02 -3.91
C MET A 63 -5.22 -15.58 -3.61
N MET A 64 -4.34 -14.64 -3.91
CA MET A 64 -4.62 -13.20 -3.89
C MET A 64 -4.39 -12.58 -5.26
N ASP A 65 -5.23 -11.62 -5.63
CA ASP A 65 -5.00 -10.71 -6.76
C ASP A 65 -4.54 -9.36 -6.20
N THR A 66 -3.26 -9.05 -6.39
CA THR A 66 -2.62 -7.92 -5.73
C THR A 66 -1.74 -7.16 -6.69
N ALA A 67 -1.72 -5.85 -6.54
CA ALA A 67 -0.67 -5.02 -7.09
C ALA A 67 0.21 -4.43 -5.99
N ALA A 68 1.47 -4.22 -6.30
CA ALA A 68 2.38 -3.45 -5.47
C ALA A 68 3.05 -2.35 -6.30
N GLY A 69 3.34 -1.21 -5.70
CA GLY A 69 3.92 -0.09 -6.43
C GLY A 69 3.99 1.20 -5.63
N ALA A 70 4.12 2.31 -6.35
CA ALA A 70 4.22 3.63 -5.75
C ALA A 70 3.18 4.60 -6.36
N PRO A 71 2.46 5.38 -5.53
CA PRO A 71 1.65 6.46 -6.03
C PRO A 71 2.56 7.56 -6.57
N VAL A 72 2.24 8.08 -7.76
CA VAL A 72 3.06 9.09 -8.46
C VAL A 72 2.24 10.32 -8.80
N THR A 73 2.90 11.42 -9.18
CA THR A 73 2.20 12.62 -9.67
C THR A 73 1.52 12.36 -11.01
N LYS A 74 2.20 11.60 -11.89
CA LYS A 74 1.72 11.20 -13.22
C LYS A 74 2.52 9.99 -13.71
N VAL A 75 1.86 9.04 -14.37
CA VAL A 75 2.56 7.98 -15.10
C VAL A 75 3.04 8.52 -16.45
N THR A 76 4.35 8.44 -16.69
CA THR A 76 5.00 8.94 -17.93
C THR A 76 5.39 7.81 -18.89
N ALA A 77 5.50 6.58 -18.38
CA ALA A 77 5.91 5.40 -19.14
C ALA A 77 5.42 4.12 -18.48
N THR A 78 5.13 3.09 -19.27
CA THR A 78 4.78 1.73 -18.82
C THR A 78 5.56 0.68 -19.63
N THR A 79 5.54 -0.55 -19.15
CA THR A 79 5.99 -1.75 -19.88
C THR A 79 4.89 -2.81 -19.84
N ASP A 80 5.14 -4.00 -20.40
CA ASP A 80 4.21 -5.13 -20.30
C ASP A 80 4.06 -5.65 -18.85
N GLU A 81 5.09 -5.46 -18.01
CA GLU A 81 5.08 -5.90 -16.60
C GLU A 81 4.75 -4.76 -15.64
N ILE A 82 5.30 -3.56 -15.87
CA ILE A 82 5.11 -2.38 -15.02
C ILE A 82 4.02 -1.51 -15.64
N ILE A 83 2.85 -1.52 -15.02
CA ILE A 83 1.62 -0.96 -15.56
C ILE A 83 1.10 0.22 -14.73
N GLU A 84 0.28 1.05 -15.36
CA GLU A 84 -0.50 2.07 -14.66
C GLU A 84 -1.68 1.43 -13.93
N LEU A 85 -1.84 1.84 -12.68
CA LEU A 85 -2.89 1.46 -11.74
C LEU A 85 -3.42 2.72 -11.06
N GLU A 86 -4.42 2.59 -10.20
CA GLU A 86 -4.90 3.72 -9.41
C GLU A 86 -5.39 3.31 -8.01
N LEU A 87 -5.24 4.24 -7.07
CA LEU A 87 -6.03 4.27 -5.84
C LEU A 87 -7.26 5.14 -6.13
N SER A 88 -8.43 4.52 -6.08
CA SER A 88 -9.68 5.18 -6.46
C SER A 88 -10.02 6.32 -5.49
N GLU A 89 -10.68 7.36 -6.02
CA GLU A 89 -11.30 8.38 -5.18
C GLU A 89 -12.51 7.81 -4.43
N GLY A 90 -12.83 8.37 -3.28
CA GLY A 90 -14.01 7.94 -2.54
C GLY A 90 -13.93 8.17 -1.04
N LYS A 91 -15.00 7.73 -0.37
CA LYS A 91 -15.08 7.67 1.09
C LYS A 91 -14.42 6.38 1.55
N VAL A 92 -13.33 6.49 2.29
CA VAL A 92 -12.53 5.34 2.77
C VAL A 92 -12.46 5.30 4.27
N ALA A 93 -12.50 4.09 4.82
CA ALA A 93 -12.16 3.82 6.20
C ALA A 93 -10.65 3.55 6.28
N THR A 94 -9.96 4.21 7.22
CA THR A 94 -8.53 4.02 7.45
C THR A 94 -8.23 3.71 8.89
N ALA A 95 -7.23 2.85 9.09
CA ALA A 95 -6.64 2.53 10.37
C ALA A 95 -5.12 2.61 10.28
N LEU A 96 -4.47 2.93 11.39
CA LEU A 96 -3.01 2.88 11.50
C LEU A 96 -2.62 1.65 12.31
N TYR A 97 -1.92 0.72 11.68
CA TYR A 97 -1.25 -0.38 12.36
C TYR A 97 0.24 -0.07 12.53
N ILE A 98 0.74 -0.18 13.76
CA ILE A 98 2.15 -0.01 14.10
C ILE A 98 2.62 -1.32 14.73
N GLY A 99 3.46 -2.07 14.01
CA GLY A 99 3.94 -3.36 14.46
C GLY A 99 4.65 -4.15 13.37
N PRO A 100 5.09 -5.37 13.69
CA PRO A 100 5.68 -6.30 12.73
C PRO A 100 4.65 -6.69 11.66
N TYR A 101 5.09 -6.87 10.41
CA TYR A 101 4.20 -7.20 9.30
C TYR A 101 3.43 -8.51 9.55
N GLU A 102 4.01 -9.46 10.28
CA GLU A 102 3.37 -10.73 10.67
C GLU A 102 2.07 -10.53 11.47
N GLY A 103 1.88 -9.38 12.12
CA GLY A 103 0.65 -9.04 12.84
C GLY A 103 -0.40 -8.31 12.00
N ILE A 104 -0.14 -8.00 10.72
CA ILE A 104 -1.05 -7.22 9.86
C ILE A 104 -2.39 -7.93 9.63
N ALA A 105 -2.39 -9.27 9.56
CA ALA A 105 -3.61 -10.05 9.39
C ALA A 105 -4.61 -9.81 10.53
N ASN A 106 -4.11 -9.79 11.78
CA ASN A 106 -4.95 -9.50 12.95
C ASN A 106 -5.47 -8.06 12.92
N ALA A 107 -4.67 -7.12 12.42
CA ALA A 107 -5.06 -5.72 12.25
C ALA A 107 -6.21 -5.57 11.23
N TRP A 108 -6.14 -6.29 10.11
CA TRP A 108 -7.22 -6.37 9.12
C TRP A 108 -8.50 -6.95 9.72
N GLU A 109 -8.40 -8.07 10.43
CA GLU A 109 -9.56 -8.68 11.09
C GLU A 109 -10.24 -7.72 12.08
N GLU A 110 -9.45 -7.00 12.87
CA GLU A 110 -9.96 -6.01 13.81
C GLU A 110 -10.64 -4.83 13.08
N MET A 111 -10.00 -4.30 12.03
CA MET A 111 -10.56 -3.22 11.20
C MET A 111 -11.91 -3.62 10.59
N MET A 112 -11.99 -4.80 9.98
CA MET A 112 -13.21 -5.32 9.38
C MET A 112 -14.31 -5.56 10.42
N SER A 113 -13.95 -6.04 11.62
CA SER A 113 -14.89 -6.19 12.75
C SER A 113 -15.49 -4.85 13.17
N VAL A 114 -14.66 -3.80 13.27
CA VAL A 114 -15.12 -2.45 13.66
C VAL A 114 -16.03 -1.84 12.59
N ILE A 115 -15.67 -1.94 11.30
CA ILE A 115 -16.49 -1.44 10.18
C ILE A 115 -17.85 -2.15 10.15
N SER A 116 -17.86 -3.47 10.30
CA SER A 116 -19.10 -4.27 10.32
C SER A 116 -20.02 -3.88 11.49
N LYS A 117 -19.47 -3.67 12.70
CA LYS A 117 -20.24 -3.21 13.87
C LYS A 117 -20.87 -1.83 13.68
N ARG A 118 -20.32 -0.99 12.80
CA ARG A 118 -20.91 0.31 12.43
C ARG A 118 -22.04 0.19 11.39
N GLY A 119 -22.28 -1.00 10.86
CA GLY A 119 -23.27 -1.25 9.80
C GLY A 119 -22.81 -0.78 8.41
N GLU A 120 -21.52 -0.50 8.25
CA GLU A 120 -20.93 -0.10 6.98
C GLU A 120 -20.46 -1.32 6.18
N LYS A 121 -20.34 -1.17 4.86
CA LYS A 121 -19.80 -2.18 3.94
C LYS A 121 -18.60 -1.60 3.21
N THR A 122 -17.57 -2.41 3.04
CA THR A 122 -16.42 -2.07 2.19
C THR A 122 -16.69 -2.48 0.75
N VAL A 123 -15.95 -1.87 -0.16
CA VAL A 123 -15.87 -2.28 -1.56
C VAL A 123 -14.40 -2.37 -1.93
N GLU A 124 -14.07 -3.33 -2.76
CA GLU A 124 -12.75 -3.47 -3.35
C GLU A 124 -12.54 -2.45 -4.49
N PRO A 125 -11.27 -2.11 -4.82
CA PRO A 125 -10.05 -2.56 -4.15
C PRO A 125 -9.83 -1.87 -2.80
N CYS A 126 -9.22 -2.59 -1.86
CA CYS A 126 -8.62 -1.98 -0.66
C CYS A 126 -7.09 -1.89 -0.83
N TRP A 127 -6.43 -1.13 0.02
CA TRP A 127 -4.97 -0.99 -0.06
C TRP A 127 -4.32 -0.77 1.30
N GLU A 128 -3.05 -1.16 1.37
CA GLU A 128 -2.12 -0.83 2.45
C GLU A 128 -1.17 0.27 2.00
N GLU A 129 -0.93 1.23 2.88
CA GLU A 129 0.14 2.22 2.74
C GLU A 129 1.28 1.85 3.68
N CYS A 130 2.42 1.42 3.13
CA CYS A 130 3.54 0.92 3.92
C CYS A 130 4.47 2.08 4.32
N PHE A 131 4.38 2.51 5.58
CA PHE A 131 5.28 3.52 6.15
C PHE A 131 6.49 2.84 6.78
N PHE A 132 7.68 3.12 6.25
CA PHE A 132 8.92 2.75 6.93
C PHE A 132 9.15 3.71 8.09
N LEU A 133 9.02 3.20 9.31
CA LEU A 133 9.50 3.91 10.49
C LEU A 133 11.02 4.02 10.35
N ARG A 134 11.52 5.23 10.12
CA ARG A 134 12.93 5.50 10.41
C ARG A 134 13.09 5.33 11.91
N HIS A 135 14.10 4.56 12.35
CA HIS A 135 14.62 4.77 13.68
C HIS A 135 15.03 6.25 13.75
N LEU A 136 14.28 7.04 14.53
CA LEU A 136 14.75 8.35 14.98
C LEU A 136 15.74 8.07 16.12
N ASP A 137 16.87 7.46 15.79
CA ASP A 137 17.99 7.46 16.72
C ASP A 137 18.64 8.84 16.66
N GLU A 138 18.60 9.49 17.82
CA GLU A 138 19.39 10.64 18.26
C GLU A 138 19.02 12.00 17.65
N CYS A 139 18.37 12.80 18.48
CA CYS A 139 18.56 14.25 18.46
C CYS A 139 20.05 14.54 18.41
N ASP A 140 20.51 15.17 17.33
CA ASP A 140 21.82 15.79 17.23
C ASP A 140 21.87 17.00 18.20
N VAL A 141 22.03 16.71 19.49
CA VAL A 141 22.42 17.68 20.51
C VAL A 141 23.94 17.67 20.62
N GLY A 142 24.59 18.41 19.73
CA GLY A 142 26.00 18.82 19.84
C GLY A 142 26.57 19.19 18.47
N SER A 143 26.86 20.45 18.16
CA SER A 143 27.92 21.18 18.82
C SER A 143 27.76 22.68 18.59
N THR A 144 27.68 23.43 19.68
CA THR A 144 28.25 24.77 19.72
C THR A 144 29.71 24.69 19.31
N ASN A 145 30.14 25.53 18.36
CA ASN A 145 31.46 26.12 18.36
C ASN A 145 31.39 27.49 17.70
#